data_AF-T0RZY0-F1
#
_entry.id   AF-T0RZY0-F1
#
_cell.length_a   1.000
_cell.length_b   1.000
_cell.length_c   1.000
_cell.angle_alpha   90.00
_cell.angle_beta   90.00
_cell.angle_gamma   90.00
#
_symmetry.space_group_name_H-M   'P 1'
#
loop_
_entity.id
_entity.type
_entity.pdbx_description
1 polymer ?
#
loop_
_entity_poly.entity_id
_entity_poly.type
_entity_poly.pdbx_seq_one_letter_code
_entity_poly.pdbx_strand_id
1 'polypeptide(L)'
;MRPLTDEEMKTVFEKISKYIGRNVQHLVVRPDEKFCFRLHGDIVYYVSEKLMRQATNIGTDQLLSLGTAVGKLTKTKKFHLRITFLDYLAQYAKYKVWIKPNSEMSFLYGNNVVKSGLGRITEGTPQYAGVVVYSMNDVPLGFGIAAQATEMCKDLDPTGYVVLHQADIGEYLRVEDEMF
;
A
#
# COMPACT_ATOMS: atom_id res chain seq x y z
N MET A 1 -15.03 -9.20 15.14
CA MET A 1 -13.66 -8.73 14.81
C MET A 1 -12.73 -8.96 16.00
N ARG A 2 -11.52 -9.46 15.78
CA ARG A 2 -10.55 -9.71 16.86
C ARG A 2 -9.32 -8.80 16.76
N PRO A 3 -8.59 -8.55 17.86
CA PRO A 3 -7.26 -7.96 17.79
C PRO A 3 -6.28 -8.90 17.07
N LEU A 4 -5.25 -8.31 16.46
CA LEU A 4 -4.14 -9.07 15.87
C LEU A 4 -3.28 -9.65 17.01
N THR A 5 -2.70 -10.84 16.78
CA THR A 5 -1.66 -11.37 17.66
C THR A 5 -0.34 -10.62 17.45
N ASP A 6 0.62 -10.76 18.36
CA ASP A 6 1.92 -10.09 18.25
C ASP A 6 2.68 -10.51 16.98
N GLU A 7 2.58 -11.79 16.58
CA GLU A 7 3.16 -12.28 15.32
C GLU A 7 2.52 -11.62 14.10
N GLU A 8 1.19 -11.59 14.04
CA GLU A 8 0.44 -10.98 12.94
C GLU A 8 0.73 -9.49 12.85
N MET A 9 0.72 -8.82 13.99
CA MET A 9 1.02 -7.39 14.11
C MET A 9 2.43 -7.08 13.58
N LYS A 10 3.43 -7.89 13.94
CA LYS A 10 4.79 -7.75 13.41
C LYS A 10 4.83 -7.91 11.89
N THR A 11 4.19 -8.93 11.33
CA THR A 11 4.18 -9.13 9.86
C THR A 11 3.50 -7.99 9.10
N VAL A 12 2.40 -7.46 9.63
CA VAL A 12 1.68 -6.31 9.04
C VAL A 12 2.57 -5.07 9.07
N PHE A 13 3.14 -4.75 10.23
CA PHE A 13 3.99 -3.58 10.38
C PHE A 13 5.29 -3.69 9.59
N GLU A 14 5.92 -4.87 9.50
CA GLU A 14 7.09 -5.09 8.66
C GLU A 14 6.79 -4.77 7.18
N LYS A 15 5.63 -5.21 6.68
CA LYS A 15 5.23 -4.94 5.28
C LYS A 15 4.93 -3.46 5.06
N ILE A 16 4.20 -2.81 5.96
CA ILE A 16 3.88 -1.37 5.86
C ILE A 16 5.15 -0.52 5.97
N SER A 17 6.05 -0.87 6.89
CA SER A 17 7.31 -0.15 7.14
C SER A 17 8.24 -0.16 5.92
N LYS A 18 8.09 -1.10 4.99
CA LYS A 18 8.83 -1.07 3.71
C LYS A 18 8.52 0.15 2.85
N TYR A 19 7.34 0.77 3.01
CA TYR A 19 6.91 1.93 2.24
C TYR A 19 7.03 3.25 3.02
N ILE A 20 6.64 3.24 4.29
CA ILE A 20 6.58 4.46 5.13
C ILE A 20 7.71 4.56 6.17
N GLY A 21 8.54 3.53 6.32
CA GLY A 21 9.64 3.50 7.28
C GLY A 21 9.16 3.69 8.72
N ARG A 22 9.83 4.59 9.47
CA ARG A 22 9.52 4.90 10.88
C ARG A 22 8.22 5.68 11.07
N ASN A 23 7.65 6.24 10.00
CA ASN A 23 6.42 7.05 10.06
C ASN A 23 5.17 6.22 10.38
N VAL A 24 5.29 4.90 10.49
CA VAL A 24 4.21 4.00 10.92
C VAL A 24 3.60 4.38 12.27
N GLN A 25 4.36 5.05 13.14
CA GLN A 25 3.86 5.55 14.42
C GLN A 25 2.75 6.59 14.25
N HIS A 26 2.79 7.39 13.17
CA HIS A 26 1.76 8.38 12.86
C HIS A 26 0.43 7.76 12.44
N LEU A 27 0.41 6.49 12.02
CA LEU A 27 -0.84 5.77 11.75
C LEU A 27 -1.55 5.42 13.06
N VAL A 28 -0.82 5.06 14.12
CA VAL A 28 -1.44 4.64 15.39
C VAL A 28 -1.71 5.85 16.28
N VAL A 29 -0.77 6.78 16.36
CA VAL A 29 -0.83 7.96 17.24
C VAL A 29 -1.15 9.19 16.39
N ARG A 30 -2.44 9.36 16.10
CA ARG A 30 -2.96 10.62 15.53
C ARG A 30 -3.42 11.55 16.65
N PRO A 31 -3.22 12.86 16.52
CA PRO A 31 -3.64 13.83 17.53
C PRO A 31 -5.16 13.87 17.71
N ASP A 32 -5.91 13.57 16.65
CA ASP A 32 -7.38 13.68 16.65
C ASP A 32 -8.05 12.47 17.30
N GLU A 33 -7.69 11.27 16.84
CA GLU A 33 -8.34 10.02 17.26
C GLU A 33 -7.38 8.84 17.20
N LYS A 34 -7.52 7.91 18.14
CA LYS A 34 -6.76 6.66 18.15
C LYS A 34 -7.30 5.70 17.10
N PHE A 35 -6.41 5.19 16.25
CA PHE A 35 -6.74 4.15 15.29
C PHE A 35 -6.12 2.82 15.72
N CYS A 36 -6.80 1.72 15.41
CA CYS A 36 -6.32 0.38 15.67
C CYS A 36 -6.50 -0.54 14.46
N PHE A 37 -5.67 -1.58 14.42
CA PHE A 37 -5.80 -2.66 13.46
C PHE A 37 -6.66 -3.79 14.05
N ARG A 38 -7.56 -4.33 13.25
CA ARG A 38 -8.45 -5.44 13.63
C ARG A 38 -8.47 -6.48 12.52
N LEU A 39 -8.52 -7.75 12.91
CA LEU A 39 -8.69 -8.85 11.97
C LEU A 39 -10.16 -9.27 11.94
N HIS A 40 -10.69 -9.44 10.74
CA HIS A 40 -12.00 -10.00 10.50
C HIS A 40 -11.94 -10.92 9.28
N GLY A 41 -12.33 -12.18 9.46
CA GLY A 41 -11.96 -13.24 8.52
C GLY A 41 -10.43 -13.29 8.36
N ASP A 42 -9.97 -13.18 7.11
CA ASP A 42 -8.55 -13.12 6.75
C ASP A 42 -8.05 -11.68 6.49
N ILE A 43 -8.92 -10.67 6.61
CA ILE A 43 -8.63 -9.28 6.23
C ILE A 43 -8.32 -8.45 7.47
N VAL A 44 -7.21 -7.71 7.39
CA VAL A 44 -6.82 -6.71 8.39
C VAL A 44 -7.43 -5.38 8.01
N TYR A 45 -8.17 -4.79 8.94
CA TYR A 45 -8.83 -3.50 8.81
C TYR A 45 -8.14 -2.47 9.70
N TYR A 46 -8.07 -1.23 9.20
CA TYR A 46 -7.62 -0.04 9.92
C TYR A 46 -8.82 0.85 10.20
N VAL A 47 -9.11 1.05 11.49
CA VAL A 47 -10.36 1.66 11.96
C VAL A 47 -10.12 2.52 13.19
N SER A 48 -10.95 3.54 13.39
CA SER A 48 -10.92 4.33 14.62
C SER A 48 -11.44 3.53 15.83
N GLU A 49 -10.91 3.82 17.02
CA GLU A 49 -11.35 3.13 18.23
C GLU A 49 -12.83 3.36 18.55
N LYS A 50 -13.40 4.54 18.24
CA LYS A 50 -14.84 4.78 18.43
C LYS A 50 -15.69 3.88 17.55
N LEU A 51 -15.38 3.82 16.25
CA LEU A 51 -16.11 2.97 15.30
C LEU A 51 -15.99 1.49 15.68
N MET A 52 -14.80 1.07 16.11
CA MET A 52 -14.56 -0.30 16.59
C MET A 52 -15.45 -0.65 17.80
N ARG A 53 -15.60 0.26 18.76
CA ARG A 53 -16.49 0.07 19.92
C ARG A 53 -17.97 0.04 19.54
N GLN A 54 -18.38 0.75 18.49
CA GLN A 54 -19.76 0.70 18.01
C GLN A 54 -20.04 -0.60 17.24
N ALA A 55 -19.04 -1.08 16.49
CA ALA A 55 -19.13 -2.31 15.72
C ALA A 55 -19.27 -3.58 16.60
N THR A 56 -18.97 -3.52 17.90
CA THR A 56 -19.19 -4.66 18.81
C THR A 56 -20.67 -4.99 19.01
N ASN A 57 -21.59 -4.09 18.65
CA ASN A 57 -23.03 -4.34 18.72
C ASN A 57 -23.55 -5.16 17.52
N ILE A 58 -22.71 -5.39 16.50
CA ILE A 58 -23.07 -6.12 15.28
C ILE A 58 -22.47 -7.53 15.37
N GLY A 59 -23.29 -8.55 15.05
CA GLY A 59 -22.83 -9.93 15.02
C GLY A 59 -21.73 -10.15 13.98
N THR A 60 -20.79 -11.06 14.26
CA THR A 60 -19.63 -11.30 13.38
C THR A 60 -20.06 -11.71 11.96
N ASP A 61 -21.13 -12.49 11.82
CA ASP A 61 -21.63 -12.96 10.51
C ASP A 61 -22.37 -11.87 9.72
N GLN A 62 -22.83 -10.81 10.40
CA GLN A 62 -23.53 -9.68 9.79
C GLN A 62 -22.58 -8.54 9.41
N LEU A 63 -21.37 -8.54 9.96
CA LEU A 63 -20.38 -7.51 9.72
C LEU A 63 -19.57 -7.87 8.48
N LEU A 64 -19.74 -7.14 7.37
CA LEU A 64 -18.98 -7.36 6.14
C LEU A 64 -17.60 -6.69 6.20
N SER A 65 -17.57 -5.36 6.31
CA SER A 65 -16.35 -4.57 6.34
C SER A 65 -16.46 -3.44 7.36
N LEU A 66 -15.30 -2.95 7.86
CA LEU A 66 -15.26 -1.85 8.82
C LEU A 66 -14.00 -1.02 8.63
N GLY A 67 -14.17 0.27 8.34
CA GLY A 67 -13.04 1.17 8.09
C GLY A 67 -12.35 0.86 6.77
N THR A 68 -11.02 0.90 6.76
CA THR A 68 -10.22 0.68 5.55
C THR A 68 -9.58 -0.69 5.57
N ALA A 69 -9.83 -1.51 4.55
CA ALA A 69 -9.11 -2.76 4.37
C ALA A 69 -7.62 -2.46 4.10
N VAL A 70 -6.74 -2.99 4.92
CA VAL A 70 -5.28 -2.78 4.79
C VAL A 70 -4.69 -3.85 3.88
N GLY A 71 -5.13 -5.08 4.08
CA GLY A 71 -4.59 -6.23 3.37
C GLY A 71 -5.10 -7.55 3.93
N LYS A 72 -4.71 -8.63 3.29
CA LYS A 72 -5.10 -10.00 3.65
C LYS A 72 -3.92 -10.75 4.22
N LEU A 73 -4.15 -11.50 5.31
CA LEU A 73 -3.22 -12.51 5.79
C LEU A 73 -3.45 -13.80 5.01
N THR A 74 -2.40 -14.31 4.37
CA THR A 74 -2.47 -15.58 3.64
C THR A 74 -2.41 -16.75 4.62
N LYS A 75 -2.84 -17.93 4.16
CA LYS A 75 -2.67 -19.20 4.92
C LYS A 75 -1.21 -19.49 5.30
N THR A 76 -0.25 -18.95 4.54
CA THR A 76 1.20 -19.03 4.80
C THR A 76 1.72 -17.95 5.77
N LYS A 77 0.82 -17.26 6.50
CA LYS A 77 1.12 -16.15 7.41
C LYS A 77 1.86 -14.96 6.76
N LYS A 78 1.78 -14.81 5.43
CA LYS A 78 2.32 -13.64 4.73
C LYS A 78 1.24 -12.58 4.63
N PHE A 79 1.62 -11.33 4.87
CA PHE A 79 0.71 -10.20 4.70
C PHE A 79 0.78 -9.64 3.28
N HIS A 80 -0.36 -9.68 2.59
CA HIS A 80 -0.54 -9.08 1.28
C HIS A 80 -1.27 -7.75 1.42
N LEU A 81 -0.58 -6.66 1.10
CA LEU A 81 -1.10 -5.30 1.21
C LEU A 81 -2.04 -5.02 0.04
N ARG A 82 -3.21 -4.44 0.30
CA ARG A 82 -4.21 -4.08 -0.73
C ARG A 82 -4.10 -2.61 -1.13
N ILE A 83 -4.58 -2.30 -2.33
CA ILE A 83 -4.62 -0.93 -2.86
C ILE A 83 -5.48 0.03 -2.04
N THR A 84 -6.49 -0.47 -1.33
CA THR A 84 -7.36 0.29 -0.44
C THR A 84 -6.63 1.07 0.65
N PHE A 85 -5.39 0.69 0.99
CA PHE A 85 -4.58 1.41 1.96
C PHE A 85 -3.68 2.50 1.36
N LEU A 86 -3.76 2.73 0.04
CA LEU A 86 -2.89 3.66 -0.69
C LEU A 86 -2.94 5.08 -0.11
N ASP A 87 -4.11 5.60 0.24
CA ASP A 87 -4.25 6.99 0.72
C ASP A 87 -3.46 7.24 2.01
N TYR A 88 -3.44 6.26 2.91
CA TYR A 88 -2.67 6.32 4.15
C TYR A 88 -1.17 6.12 3.89
N LEU A 89 -0.79 5.25 2.95
CA LEU A 89 0.60 5.05 2.57
C LEU A 89 1.18 6.29 1.89
N ALA A 90 0.43 6.89 0.97
CA ALA A 90 0.85 8.04 0.17
C ALA A 90 1.24 9.24 1.04
N GLN A 91 0.48 9.50 2.11
CA GLN A 91 0.75 10.58 3.07
C GLN A 91 2.14 10.48 3.72
N TYR A 92 2.60 9.26 4.03
CA TYR A 92 3.83 9.04 4.80
C TYR A 92 4.93 8.31 4.01
N ALA A 93 4.73 8.14 2.71
CA ALA A 93 5.65 7.39 1.85
C ALA A 93 7.04 8.03 1.84
N LYS A 94 8.06 7.22 2.17
CA LYS A 94 9.45 7.66 2.19
C LYS A 94 10.00 7.84 0.78
N TYR A 95 9.71 6.88 -0.10
CA TYR A 95 10.17 6.88 -1.49
C TYR A 95 8.97 6.95 -2.43
N LYS A 96 9.03 7.93 -3.33
CA LYS A 96 7.99 8.23 -4.31
C LYS A 96 8.58 8.18 -5.72
N VAL A 97 7.77 7.71 -6.66
CA VAL A 97 8.08 7.65 -8.09
C VAL A 97 6.93 8.30 -8.85
N TRP A 98 7.25 9.22 -9.76
CA TRP A 98 6.30 9.84 -10.66
C TRP A 98 6.46 9.26 -12.05
N ILE A 99 5.36 8.81 -12.63
CA ILE A 99 5.33 8.24 -13.98
C ILE A 99 4.75 9.24 -14.97
N LYS A 100 5.26 9.22 -16.19
CA LYS A 100 4.79 10.07 -17.27
C LYS A 100 3.40 9.62 -17.76
N PRO A 101 2.57 10.52 -18.32
CA PRO A 101 1.21 10.20 -18.75
C PRO A 101 1.10 9.05 -19.75
N ASN A 102 2.10 8.90 -20.63
CA ASN A 102 2.18 7.81 -21.61
C ASN A 102 2.38 6.41 -20.98
N SER A 103 2.86 6.34 -19.74
CA SER A 103 3.02 5.07 -19.01
C SER A 103 2.02 4.89 -17.87
N GLU A 104 1.21 5.92 -17.58
CA GLU A 104 0.19 5.89 -16.55
C GLU A 104 -0.85 4.80 -16.81
N MET A 105 -1.41 4.77 -18.02
CA MET A 105 -2.39 3.76 -18.40
C MET A 105 -1.81 2.34 -18.32
N SER A 106 -0.54 2.16 -18.72
CA SER A 106 0.14 0.87 -18.65
C SER A 106 0.28 0.37 -17.20
N PHE A 107 0.68 1.26 -16.28
CA PHE A 107 0.78 0.93 -14.86
C PHE A 107 -0.59 0.60 -14.25
N LEU A 108 -1.62 1.39 -14.62
CA LEU A 108 -3.00 1.15 -14.21
C LEU A 108 -3.59 -0.14 -14.79
N TYR A 109 -2.93 -0.83 -15.72
CA TYR A 109 -3.32 -2.16 -16.19
C TYR A 109 -2.50 -3.29 -15.53
N GLY A 110 -1.72 -2.99 -14.48
CA GLY A 110 -0.93 -3.98 -13.76
C GLY A 110 0.47 -4.23 -14.32
N ASN A 111 0.96 -3.36 -15.23
CA ASN A 111 2.30 -3.53 -15.80
C ASN A 111 3.38 -2.83 -14.97
N ASN A 112 4.60 -3.35 -15.07
CA ASN A 112 5.79 -2.73 -14.48
C ASN A 112 6.12 -1.39 -15.17
N VAL A 113 6.76 -0.49 -14.42
CA VAL A 113 7.22 0.80 -14.95
C VAL A 113 8.60 0.63 -15.55
N VAL A 114 8.71 0.91 -16.84
CA VAL A 114 9.99 0.96 -17.57
C VAL A 114 10.63 2.35 -17.47
N LYS A 115 11.94 2.42 -17.71
CA LYS A 115 12.71 3.67 -17.63
C LYS A 115 12.19 4.78 -18.52
N SER A 116 11.71 4.48 -19.73
CA SER A 116 11.12 5.48 -20.63
C SER A 116 9.90 6.20 -20.02
N GLY A 117 9.14 5.48 -19.20
CA GLY A 117 7.96 5.94 -18.46
C GLY A 117 8.26 6.65 -17.14
N LEU A 118 9.52 6.61 -16.66
CA LEU A 118 9.94 7.29 -15.44
C LEU A 118 9.98 8.81 -15.66
N GLY A 119 9.21 9.55 -14.86
CA GLY A 119 9.27 11.02 -14.80
C GLY A 119 10.28 11.48 -13.74
N ARG A 120 9.99 11.17 -12.47
CA ARG A 120 10.82 11.55 -11.31
C ARG A 120 10.92 10.39 -10.34
N ILE A 121 12.04 10.27 -9.65
CA ILE A 121 12.22 9.32 -8.53
C ILE A 121 12.83 10.06 -7.35
N THR A 122 12.47 9.65 -6.15
CA THR A 122 13.07 10.19 -4.92
C THR A 122 14.55 9.82 -4.85
N GLU A 123 15.39 10.77 -4.46
CA GLU A 123 16.83 10.54 -4.31
C GLU A 123 17.12 9.57 -3.16
N GLY A 124 18.17 8.75 -3.31
CA GLY A 124 18.55 7.76 -2.31
C GLY A 124 17.56 6.60 -2.17
N THR A 125 16.75 6.32 -3.20
CA THR A 125 15.89 5.12 -3.21
C THR A 125 16.77 3.88 -3.41
N PRO A 126 16.85 2.97 -2.43
CA PRO A 126 17.64 1.76 -2.58
C PRO A 126 16.94 0.74 -3.47
N GLN A 127 17.73 -0.19 -4.01
CA GLN A 127 17.18 -1.33 -4.74
C GLN A 127 16.27 -2.16 -3.82
N TYR A 128 15.15 -2.64 -4.38
CA TYR A 128 14.10 -3.41 -3.69
C TYR A 128 13.38 -2.68 -2.54
N ALA A 129 13.49 -1.36 -2.47
CA ALA A 129 12.70 -0.54 -1.57
C ALA A 129 11.23 -0.50 -1.99
N GLY A 130 10.32 -0.39 -1.01
CA GLY A 130 8.93 -0.08 -1.28
C GLY A 130 8.79 1.37 -1.74
N VAL A 131 8.13 1.59 -2.88
CA VAL A 131 7.87 2.91 -3.46
C VAL A 131 6.38 3.11 -3.68
N VAL A 132 5.91 4.35 -3.49
CA VAL A 132 4.55 4.74 -3.90
C VAL A 132 4.64 5.44 -5.25
N VAL A 133 3.77 5.03 -6.17
CA VAL A 133 3.74 5.50 -7.56
C VAL A 133 2.69 6.60 -7.68
N TYR A 134 3.07 7.70 -8.32
CA TYR A 134 2.26 8.90 -8.53
C TYR A 134 2.19 9.24 -10.02
N SER A 135 1.12 9.90 -10.43
CA SER A 135 1.07 10.59 -11.72
C SER A 135 1.89 11.88 -11.67
N MET A 136 2.16 12.50 -12.81
CA MET A 136 2.84 13.81 -12.88
C MET A 136 2.06 14.94 -12.18
N ASN A 137 0.79 14.73 -11.85
CA ASN A 137 -0.08 15.69 -11.16
C ASN A 137 -0.16 15.43 -9.64
N ASP A 138 0.80 14.70 -9.07
CA ASP A 138 0.83 14.33 -7.65
C ASP A 138 -0.37 13.50 -7.16
N VAL A 139 -1.03 12.77 -8.07
CA VAL A 139 -2.10 11.82 -7.73
C VAL A 139 -1.49 10.45 -7.44
N PRO A 140 -1.73 9.83 -6.27
CA PRO A 140 -1.24 8.48 -5.98
C PRO A 140 -1.98 7.45 -6.84
N LEU A 141 -1.22 6.62 -7.56
CA LEU A 141 -1.74 5.61 -8.50
C LEU A 141 -1.61 4.19 -7.97
N GLY A 142 -0.68 3.94 -7.05
CA GLY A 142 -0.42 2.61 -6.53
C GLY A 142 0.90 2.51 -5.79
N PHE A 143 1.34 1.29 -5.55
CA PHE A 143 2.63 1.03 -4.93
C PHE A 143 3.37 -0.10 -5.62
N GLY A 144 4.68 -0.09 -5.47
CA GLY A 144 5.57 -1.02 -6.14
C GLY A 144 6.88 -1.20 -5.39
N ILE A 145 7.79 -1.94 -6.00
CA ILE A 145 9.14 -2.17 -5.50
C ILE A 145 10.13 -1.56 -6.50
N ALA A 146 11.08 -0.76 -6.03
CA ALA A 146 12.15 -0.26 -6.88
C ALA A 146 13.00 -1.42 -7.41
N ALA A 147 13.06 -1.61 -8.72
CA ALA A 147 13.86 -2.67 -9.35
C ALA A 147 15.36 -2.36 -9.28
N GLN A 148 15.72 -1.08 -9.24
CA GLN A 148 17.09 -0.56 -9.25
C GLN A 148 17.21 0.64 -8.30
N ALA A 149 18.45 0.92 -7.86
CA ALA A 149 18.74 2.12 -7.06
C ALA A 149 18.66 3.39 -7.92
N THR A 150 18.37 4.55 -7.30
CA THR A 150 18.22 5.83 -8.02
C THR A 150 19.39 6.18 -8.93
N GLU A 151 20.63 5.87 -8.51
CA GLU A 151 21.85 6.12 -9.29
C GLU A 151 21.88 5.26 -10.57
N MET A 152 21.65 3.96 -10.44
CA MET A 152 21.61 3.00 -11.55
C MET A 152 20.43 3.25 -12.51
N CYS A 153 19.35 3.86 -12.02
CA CYS A 153 18.21 4.24 -12.85
C CYS A 153 18.58 5.29 -13.91
N LYS A 154 19.69 6.02 -13.79
CA LYS A 154 20.10 7.03 -14.80
C LYS A 154 20.68 6.38 -16.05
N ASP A 155 21.45 5.32 -15.87
CA ASP A 155 22.19 4.62 -16.93
C ASP A 155 21.43 3.40 -17.49
N LEU A 156 20.20 3.19 -17.02
CA LEU A 156 19.36 2.08 -17.44
C LEU A 156 18.86 2.25 -18.89
N ASP A 157 18.78 1.15 -19.63
CA ASP A 157 18.14 1.12 -20.94
C ASP A 157 16.68 1.61 -20.85
N PRO A 158 16.13 2.33 -21.85
CA PRO A 158 14.75 2.80 -21.85
C PRO A 158 13.69 1.72 -21.60
N THR A 159 13.99 0.46 -21.93
CA THR A 159 13.10 -0.70 -21.72
C THR A 159 13.33 -1.38 -20.36
N GLY A 160 14.39 -1.02 -19.64
CA GLY A 160 14.70 -1.59 -18.34
C GLY A 160 13.63 -1.25 -17.30
N TYR A 161 13.31 -2.21 -16.44
CA TYR A 161 12.35 -1.99 -15.35
C TYR A 161 12.95 -1.12 -14.25
N VAL A 162 12.19 -0.10 -13.85
CA VAL A 162 12.53 0.81 -12.74
C VAL A 162 11.67 0.50 -11.53
N VAL A 163 10.38 0.23 -11.73
CA VAL A 163 9.47 -0.16 -10.65
C VAL A 163 8.76 -1.45 -11.03
N LEU A 164 8.86 -2.44 -10.14
CA LEU A 164 8.06 -3.64 -10.18
C LEU A 164 6.70 -3.33 -9.56
N HIS A 165 5.65 -3.52 -10.34
CA HIS A 165 4.27 -3.33 -9.92
C HIS A 165 3.95 -4.27 -8.74
N GLN A 166 3.14 -3.79 -7.80
CA GLN A 166 2.58 -4.60 -6.71
C GLN A 166 1.08 -4.43 -6.61
N ALA A 167 0.58 -3.20 -6.61
CA ALA A 167 -0.84 -2.90 -6.71
C ALA A 167 -1.08 -1.51 -7.32
N ASP A 168 -2.21 -1.34 -7.99
CA ASP A 168 -2.63 -0.08 -8.59
C ASP A 168 -4.14 0.18 -8.46
N ILE A 169 -4.55 1.44 -8.52
CA ILE A 169 -5.96 1.85 -8.37
C ILE A 169 -6.87 1.32 -9.50
N GLY A 170 -6.32 0.88 -10.62
CA GLY A 170 -7.11 0.20 -11.65
C GLY A 170 -7.68 -1.13 -11.17
N GLU A 171 -7.16 -1.71 -10.09
CA GLU A 171 -7.73 -2.91 -9.46
C GLU A 171 -9.17 -2.70 -9.01
N TYR A 172 -9.59 -1.48 -8.66
CA TYR A 172 -10.97 -1.19 -8.29
C TYR A 172 -11.98 -1.55 -9.40
N LEU A 173 -11.54 -1.53 -10.66
CA LEU A 173 -12.37 -1.91 -11.81
C LEU A 173 -12.15 -3.36 -12.26
N ARG A 174 -11.04 -3.99 -11.88
CA ARG A 174 -10.66 -5.33 -12.35
C ARG A 174 -10.96 -6.44 -11.36
N VAL A 175 -10.92 -6.13 -10.06
CA VAL A 175 -10.91 -7.12 -8.97
C VAL A 175 -11.88 -6.71 -7.85
N GLU A 176 -13.01 -6.11 -8.24
CA GLU A 176 -14.04 -5.62 -7.31
C GLU A 176 -14.52 -6.72 -6.34
N ASP A 177 -14.78 -7.92 -6.85
CA ASP A 177 -15.32 -9.05 -6.08
C ASP A 177 -14.38 -9.54 -4.96
N GLU A 178 -13.07 -9.31 -5.08
CA GLU A 178 -12.11 -9.76 -4.06
C GLU A 178 -11.71 -8.64 -3.08
N MET A 179 -12.19 -7.40 -3.26
CA MET A 179 -11.75 -6.23 -2.50
C MET A 179 -12.35 -6.11 -1.09
N PHE A 180 -13.55 -6.66 -0.85
CA PHE A 180 -14.31 -6.48 0.38
C PHE A 180 -14.58 -7.80 1.12
#